data_AF-A0A8B6DUQ4-F1
#
_entry.id   AF-A0A8B6DUQ4-F1
#
_cell.length_a   1.000
_cell.length_b   1.000
_cell.length_c   1.000
_cell.angle_alpha   90.00
_cell.angle_beta   90.00
_cell.angle_gamma   90.00
#
_symmetry.space_group_name_H-M   'P 1'
#
loop_
_entity.id
_entity.type
_entity.pdbx_description
1 polymer ?
#
loop_
_entity_poly.entity_id
_entity_poly.type
_entity_poly.pdbx_seq_one_letter_code
_entity_poly.pdbx_strand_id
1 'polypeptide(L)'
;MDIQYILDAFSCVVYIISYISKAERELGLLLQQTKNEAEEGNLNAQQTMKKVGTSYLHHREISAQEAVFRVTGLRLRECSRKVEFIPVLVKIHVE
;
A
#
# COMPACT_ATOMS: atom_id res chain seq x y z
N MET A 1 9.90 5.11 -25.72
CA MET A 1 10.92 4.25 -25.09
C MET A 1 12.06 5.16 -24.66
N ASP A 2 12.24 5.35 -23.36
CA ASP A 2 13.45 5.98 -22.82
C ASP A 2 14.55 4.92 -22.76
N ILE A 3 15.69 5.16 -23.40
CA ILE A 3 16.87 4.29 -23.33
C ILE A 3 17.97 5.09 -22.66
N GLN A 4 18.44 4.60 -21.51
CA GLN A 4 19.49 5.24 -20.72
C GLN A 4 20.68 4.30 -20.56
N TYR A 5 21.89 4.85 -20.72
CA TYR A 5 23.14 4.11 -20.49
C TYR A 5 23.31 3.81 -19.00
N ILE A 6 23.56 2.54 -18.68
CA ILE A 6 23.81 2.07 -17.32
C ILE A 6 25.32 2.10 -17.09
N LEU A 7 25.77 3.01 -16.22
CA LEU A 7 27.18 3.16 -15.85
C LEU A 7 27.57 2.31 -14.63
N ASP A 8 26.58 1.84 -13.86
CA ASP A 8 26.75 1.07 -12.63
C ASP A 8 25.53 0.17 -12.36
N ALA A 9 25.74 -0.94 -11.66
CA ALA A 9 24.69 -1.91 -11.33
C ALA A 9 23.55 -1.31 -10.49
N PHE A 10 23.84 -0.37 -9.58
CA PHE A 10 22.82 0.31 -8.80
C PHE A 10 21.92 1.18 -9.70
N SER A 11 22.50 1.84 -10.71
CA SER A 11 21.75 2.67 -11.65
C SER A 11 20.73 1.86 -12.45
N CYS A 12 21.06 0.61 -12.79
CA CYS A 12 20.11 -0.33 -13.42
C CYS A 12 18.92 -0.63 -12.51
N VAL A 13 19.19 -0.95 -11.24
CA VAL A 13 18.16 -1.29 -10.25
C VAL A 13 17.22 -0.10 -10.01
N VAL A 14 17.78 1.10 -9.82
CA VAL A 14 17.01 2.33 -9.64
C VAL A 14 16.12 2.62 -10.86
N TYR A 15 16.62 2.41 -12.07
CA TYR A 15 15.85 2.59 -13.29
C TYR A 15 14.65 1.64 -13.35
N ILE A 16 14.87 0.34 -13.09
CA ILE A 16 13.80 -0.68 -13.09
C ILE A 16 12.74 -0.34 -12.04
N ILE A 17 13.14 0.00 -10.82
CA ILE A 17 12.21 0.35 -9.73
C ILE A 17 11.42 1.61 -10.11
N SER A 18 12.09 2.64 -10.61
CA SER A 18 11.45 3.89 -11.02
C SER A 18 10.41 3.66 -12.12
N TYR A 19 10.68 2.70 -13.01
CA TYR A 19 9.77 2.36 -14.09
C TYR A 19 8.55 1.57 -13.58
N ILE A 20 8.76 0.53 -12.76
CA ILE A 20 7.67 -0.29 -12.22
C ILE A 20 6.76 0.54 -11.31
N SER A 21 7.34 1.39 -10.45
CA SER A 21 6.58 2.24 -9.53
C SER A 21 6.10 3.56 -10.15
N LYS A 22 6.19 3.72 -11.48
CA LYS A 22 5.78 4.96 -12.16
C LYS A 22 4.30 5.28 -11.92
N ALA A 23 3.42 4.27 -11.99
CA ALA A 23 1.99 4.43 -11.73
C ALA A 23 1.71 4.73 -10.24
N GLU A 24 2.54 4.24 -9.33
CA GLU A 24 2.36 4.39 -7.88
C GLU A 24 2.81 5.77 -7.38
N ARG A 25 3.59 6.52 -8.16
CA ARG A 25 4.15 7.81 -7.76
C ARG A 25 3.08 8.83 -7.39
N GLU A 26 2.02 8.94 -8.18
CA GLU A 26 0.92 9.87 -7.94
C GLU A 26 0.18 9.53 -6.64
N LEU A 27 -0.13 8.25 -6.45
CA LEU A 27 -0.73 7.75 -5.22
C LEU A 27 0.17 8.03 -4.01
N GLY A 28 1.49 7.84 -4.14
CA GLY A 28 2.46 8.15 -3.08
C GLY A 28 2.42 9.62 -2.65
N LEU A 29 2.35 10.55 -3.61
CA LEU A 29 2.23 11.98 -3.33
C LEU A 29 0.91 12.30 -2.60
N LEU A 30 -0.20 11.74 -3.08
CA LEU A 30 -1.52 11.91 -2.45
C LEU A 30 -1.54 11.42 -0.99
N LEU A 31 -0.97 10.25 -0.73
CA LEU A 31 -0.92 9.69 0.62
C LEU A 31 -0.01 10.52 1.54
N GLN A 32 1.11 11.03 1.02
CA GLN A 32 1.99 11.93 1.77
C GLN A 32 1.28 13.23 2.14
N GLN A 33 0.53 13.83 1.21
CA GLN A 33 -0.30 15.01 1.50
C GLN A 33 -1.38 14.70 2.54
N THR A 34 -2.10 13.59 2.38
CA THR A 34 -3.14 13.15 3.33
C THR A 34 -2.58 12.98 4.75
N LYS A 35 -1.35 12.46 4.86
CA LYS A 35 -0.62 12.33 6.12
C LYS A 35 -0.25 13.69 6.70
N ASN A 36 0.34 14.59 5.91
CA ASN A 36 0.73 15.92 6.37
C ASN A 36 -0.48 16.70 6.90
N GLU A 37 -1.60 16.69 6.19
CA GLU A 37 -2.85 17.32 6.65
C GLU A 37 -3.39 16.71 7.96
N ALA A 38 -3.19 15.40 8.16
CA ALA A 38 -3.60 14.73 9.39
C ALA A 38 -2.71 15.13 10.58
N GLU A 39 -1.42 15.36 10.34
CA GLU A 39 -0.47 15.87 11.34
C GLU A 39 -0.76 17.33 11.68
N GLU A 40 -1.02 18.19 10.70
CA GLU A 40 -1.43 19.59 10.91
C GLU A 40 -2.74 19.69 11.70
N GLY A 41 -3.68 18.78 11.44
CA GLY A 41 -4.93 18.66 12.18
C GLY A 41 -4.80 18.05 13.59
N ASN A 42 -3.58 17.71 14.05
CA ASN A 42 -3.31 17.02 15.32
C ASN A 42 -4.18 15.76 15.52
N LEU A 43 -4.42 14.99 14.45
CA LEU A 43 -5.19 13.76 14.53
C LEU A 43 -4.41 12.68 15.29
N ASN A 44 -5.14 11.89 16.09
CA ASN A 44 -4.54 10.72 16.74
C ASN A 44 -4.09 9.70 15.67
N ALA A 45 -3.04 8.93 15.95
CA ALA A 45 -2.47 7.93 15.05
C ALA A 45 -3.52 6.99 14.42
N GLN A 46 -4.53 6.57 15.19
CA GLN A 46 -5.63 5.74 14.68
C GLN A 46 -6.46 6.47 13.61
N GLN A 47 -6.77 7.75 13.84
CA GLN A 47 -7.54 8.58 12.91
C GLN A 47 -6.73 8.89 11.65
N THR A 48 -5.44 9.19 11.81
CA THR A 48 -4.50 9.38 10.69
C THR A 48 -4.46 8.14 9.81
N MET A 49 -4.29 6.95 10.40
CA MET A 49 -4.29 5.70 9.66
C MET A 49 -5.62 5.45 8.93
N LYS A 50 -6.76 5.78 9.57
CA LYS A 50 -8.07 5.66 8.91
C LYS A 50 -8.20 6.63 7.73
N LYS A 51 -7.74 7.87 7.86
CA LYS A 51 -7.80 8.88 6.79
C LYS A 51 -6.91 8.48 5.61
N VAL A 52 -5.66 8.10 5.86
CA VAL A 52 -4.72 7.61 4.84
C VAL A 52 -5.25 6.35 4.16
N GLY A 53 -5.74 5.37 4.93
CA GLY A 53 -6.31 4.14 4.38
C GLY A 53 -7.56 4.38 3.53
N THR A 54 -8.40 5.35 3.92
CA THR A 54 -9.57 5.75 3.13
C THR A 54 -9.12 6.39 1.81
N SER A 55 -8.17 7.32 1.84
CA SER A 55 -7.62 7.96 0.62
C SER A 55 -7.02 6.91 -0.33
N TYR A 56 -6.23 5.96 0.20
CA TYR A 56 -5.68 4.84 -0.56
C TYR A 56 -6.77 4.02 -1.26
N LEU A 57 -7.82 3.61 -0.54
CA LEU A 57 -8.87 2.76 -1.11
C LEU A 57 -9.67 3.43 -2.23
N HIS A 58 -9.77 4.77 -2.24
CA HIS A 58 -10.51 5.51 -3.26
C HIS A 58 -9.68 5.79 -4.51
N HIS A 59 -8.39 6.07 -4.35
CA HIS A 59 -7.52 6.52 -5.45
C HIS A 59 -6.61 5.43 -6.01
N ARG A 60 -6.57 4.24 -5.39
CA ARG A 60 -5.79 3.12 -5.90
C ARG A 60 -6.40 2.59 -7.21
N GLU A 61 -5.54 2.33 -8.17
CA GLU A 61 -5.89 1.58 -9.38
C GLU A 61 -6.16 0.09 -9.06
N ILE A 62 -7.28 -0.41 -9.56
CA ILE A 62 -7.70 -1.80 -9.44
C ILE A 62 -8.16 -2.31 -10.80
N SER A 63 -8.11 -3.64 -10.99
CA SER A 63 -8.63 -4.25 -12.22
C SER A 63 -10.15 -4.13 -12.29
N ALA A 64 -10.71 -4.18 -13.51
CA ALA A 64 -12.16 -4.17 -13.72
C ALA A 64 -12.86 -5.32 -12.96
N GLN A 65 -12.23 -6.49 -12.92
CA GLN A 65 -12.74 -7.67 -12.19
C GLN A 65 -12.81 -7.38 -10.68
N GLU A 66 -11.73 -6.82 -10.12
CA GLU A 66 -11.67 -6.46 -8.70
C GLU A 66 -12.70 -5.37 -8.35
N ALA A 67 -12.90 -4.40 -9.23
CA ALA A 67 -13.90 -3.34 -9.05
C ALA A 67 -15.33 -3.91 -8.97
N VAL A 68 -15.68 -4.84 -9.86
CA VAL A 68 -16.98 -5.52 -9.83
C VAL A 68 -17.18 -6.25 -8.51
N PHE A 69 -16.18 -6.99 -8.02
CA PHE A 69 -16.28 -7.68 -6.74
C PHE A 69 -16.50 -6.72 -5.56
N ARG A 70 -15.83 -5.56 -5.57
CA ARG A 70 -15.98 -4.53 -4.52
C ARG A 70 -17.35 -3.87 -4.55
N VAL A 71 -17.86 -3.50 -5.73
CA VAL A 71 -19.17 -2.83 -5.88
C VAL A 71 -20.34 -3.77 -5.57
N THR A 72 -20.20 -5.05 -5.92
CA THR A 72 -21.26 -6.05 -5.71
C THR A 72 -21.26 -6.66 -4.31
N GLY A 73 -20.27 -6.32 -3.46
CA GLY A 73 -20.12 -6.91 -2.13
C GLY A 73 -19.71 -8.39 -2.15
N LEU A 74 -19.18 -8.87 -3.28
CA LEU A 74 -18.67 -10.24 -3.41
C LEU A 74 -17.36 -10.40 -2.65
N ARG A 75 -17.13 -11.62 -2.14
CA ARG A 75 -15.90 -11.95 -1.42
C ARG A 75 -14.72 -12.02 -2.40
N LEU A 76 -13.75 -11.12 -2.24
CA LEU A 76 -12.51 -11.07 -3.03
C LEU A 76 -11.63 -12.31 -2.88
N ARG A 77 -11.81 -13.07 -1.79
CA ARG A 77 -11.11 -14.32 -1.53
C ARG A 77 -12.04 -15.27 -0.80
N GLU A 78 -12.22 -16.45 -1.38
CA GLU A 78 -12.81 -17.59 -0.69
C GLU A 78 -11.77 -18.69 -0.60
N CYS A 79 -11.67 -19.31 0.57
CA CYS A 79 -10.76 -20.43 0.80
C CYS A 79 -11.56 -21.53 1.48
N SER A 80 -11.45 -22.76 0.94
CA SER A 80 -12.05 -23.93 1.57
C SER A 80 -11.38 -24.26 2.92
N ARG A 81 -10.13 -23.84 3.12
CA ARG A 81 -9.33 -24.13 4.32
C ARG A 81 -9.33 -22.94 5.27
N LYS A 82 -9.53 -23.24 6.57
CA LYS A 82 -9.47 -22.27 7.66
C LYS A 82 -8.07 -21.65 7.75
N VAL A 83 -8.02 -20.31 7.86
CA VAL A 83 -6.79 -19.56 8.14
C VAL A 83 -6.65 -19.47 9.66
N GLU A 84 -5.62 -20.12 10.20
CA GLU A 84 -5.25 -20.03 11.62
C GLU A 84 -4.01 -19.13 11.72
N PHE A 85 -4.10 -18.05 12.50
CA PHE A 85 -2.95 -17.22 12.80
C PHE A 85 -2.17 -17.85 13.95
N ILE A 86 -0.96 -18.31 13.68
CA ILE A 86 -0.06 -18.82 14.72
C ILE A 86 0.60 -17.60 15.40
N PRO A 87 0.34 -17.34 16.68
CA PRO A 87 1.01 -16.27 17.39
C PRO A 87 2.49 -16.62 17.55
N VAL A 88 3.40 -15.80 17.02
CA VAL A 88 4.86 -15.96 17.12
C VAL A 88 5.43 -15.28 18.39
N LEU A 89 4.58 -14.93 19.36
CA LEU A 89 5.02 -14.24 20.58
C LEU A 89 5.51 -15.25 21.63
N VAL A 90 6.84 -15.40 21.70
CA VAL A 90 7.53 -15.90 22.89
C VAL A 90 7.26 -14.91 24.03
N LYS A 91 6.43 -15.30 25.00
CA LYS A 91 6.35 -14.60 26.30
C LYS A 91 7.68 -14.81 27.01
N ILE A 92 8.58 -13.84 26.93
CA ILE A 92 9.68 -13.74 27.89
C ILE A 92 9.02 -13.35 29.23
N HIS A 93 8.88 -14.32 30.13
CA HIS A 93 8.65 -14.04 31.55
C HIS A 93 9.90 -13.30 32.03
N VAL A 94 9.75 -12.01 32.30
CA VAL A 94 10.68 -11.28 33.15
C VAL A 94 10.13 -11.47 34.57
N GLU A 95 10.80 -12.30 35.36
CA GLU A 95 10.71 -12.25 36.82
C GLU A 95 11.41 -10.99 37.36
#